data_AF-L7FAG7-F1
#
_entry.id   AF-L7FAG7-F1
#
_cell.length_a   1.000
_cell.length_b   1.000
_cell.length_c   1.000
_cell.angle_alpha   90.00
_cell.angle_beta   90.00
_cell.angle_gamma   90.00
#
_symmetry.space_group_name_H-M   'P 1'
#
loop_
_entity.id
_entity.type
_entity.pdbx_description
1 polymer ?
#
loop_
_entity_poly.entity_id
_entity_poly.type
_entity_poly.pdbx_seq_one_letter_code
_entity_poly.pdbx_strand_id
1 'polypeptide(L)' 'MPGPQGERGEKGDAGATGPAGQSCEDGYSWQTPSYDPDARVCRRDGAPDPSESPSSKVAAGLDPRRLQYA' A
#
# COMPACT_ATOMS: atom_id res chain seq x y z
N MET A 1 23.64 15.78 59.44
CA MET A 1 23.91 14.75 58.42
C MET A 1 22.70 14.67 57.50
N PRO A 2 22.85 14.65 56.16
CA PRO A 2 21.73 14.44 55.25
C PRO A 2 21.14 13.04 55.41
N GLY A 3 19.83 12.90 55.20
CA GLY A 3 19.11 11.62 55.28
C GLY A 3 19.37 10.69 54.09
N PRO A 4 18.99 9.41 54.18
CA PRO A 4 19.14 8.46 53.09
C PRO A 4 18.31 8.87 51.86
N GLN A 5 18.81 8.56 50.67
CA GLN A 5 18.07 8.77 49.44
C GLN A 5 16.91 7.80 49.32
N GLY A 6 15.76 8.27 48.82
CA GLY A 6 14.55 7.46 48.65
C GLY A 6 14.67 6.39 47.55
N GLU A 7 13.73 5.44 47.56
CA GLU A 7 13.68 4.34 46.60
C GLU A 7 13.33 4.81 45.18
N ARG A 8 13.67 3.97 44.20
CA ARG A 8 13.29 4.19 42.79
C ARG A 8 11.78 3.98 42.63
N GLY A 9 11.13 4.86 41.87
CA GLY A 9 9.71 4.72 41.53
C GLY A 9 9.40 3.48 40.69
N GLU A 10 8.12 3.12 40.65
CA GLU A 10 7.59 1.97 39.90
C GLU A 10 7.72 2.14 38.38
N LYS A 11 7.63 1.02 37.65
CA LYS A 11 7.56 1.04 36.19
C LYS A 11 6.24 1.66 35.74
N GLY A 12 6.27 2.53 34.74
CA GLY A 12 5.07 3.09 34.12
C GLY A 12 4.23 2.06 33.34
N ASP A 13 2.99 2.44 33.05
CA ASP A 13 2.02 1.64 32.31
C ASP A 13 2.45 1.34 30.86
N ALA A 14 1.82 0.32 30.26
CA ALA A 14 1.96 0.03 28.85
C ALA A 14 1.35 1.16 27.97
N GLY A 15 1.93 1.39 26.80
CA GLY A 15 1.40 2.34 25.82
C GLY A 15 0.08 1.87 25.18
N ALA A 16 -0.61 2.79 24.53
CA ALA A 16 -1.84 2.49 23.79
C ALA A 16 -1.56 1.58 22.57
N THR A 17 -2.58 0.83 22.14
CA THR A 17 -2.55 0.09 20.88
C THR A 17 -2.50 1.06 19.69
N GLY A 18 -1.76 0.70 18.64
CA GLY A 18 -1.69 1.49 17.41
C GLY A 18 -3.00 1.52 16.61
N PRO A 19 -3.09 2.38 15.58
CA PRO A 19 -4.25 2.43 14.69
C PRO A 19 -4.39 1.15 13.85
N ALA A 20 -5.58 0.94 13.31
CA ALA A 20 -5.82 -0.11 12.31
C ALA A 20 -5.01 0.14 11.01
N GLY A 21 -4.67 -0.94 10.31
CA GLY A 21 -4.02 -0.87 9.00
C GLY A 21 -4.95 -0.43 7.87
N GLN A 22 -4.39 -0.23 6.67
CA GLN A 22 -5.16 0.15 5.49
C GLN A 22 -6.11 -0.96 5.00
N SER A 23 -7.23 -0.57 4.41
CA SER A 23 -8.18 -1.44 3.71
C SER A 23 -8.35 -0.97 2.27
N CYS A 24 -8.77 -1.86 1.38
CA CYS A 24 -9.15 -1.47 0.02
C CYS A 24 -10.54 -0.82 0.00
N GLU A 25 -10.76 0.07 -0.97
CA GLU A 25 -12.07 0.65 -1.25
C GLU A 25 -13.08 -0.40 -1.75
N ASP A 26 -14.37 -0.07 -1.69
CA ASP A 26 -15.43 -0.96 -2.17
C ASP A 26 -15.23 -1.39 -3.63
N GLY A 27 -15.33 -2.69 -3.88
CA GLY A 27 -15.10 -3.29 -5.20
C GLY A 27 -13.62 -3.45 -5.58
N TYR A 28 -12.71 -3.27 -4.62
CA TYR A 28 -11.30 -3.61 -4.71
C TYR A 28 -10.94 -4.67 -3.66
N SER A 29 -10.10 -5.62 -4.06
CA SER A 29 -9.56 -6.65 -3.17
C SER A 29 -8.04 -6.61 -3.17
N TRP A 30 -7.46 -7.09 -2.06
CA TRP A 30 -6.02 -7.34 -1.99
C TRP A 30 -5.65 -8.44 -2.98
N GLN A 31 -4.75 -8.11 -3.91
CA GLN A 31 -4.21 -9.05 -4.87
C GLN A 31 -2.68 -9.05 -4.80
N THR A 32 -2.10 -10.23 -5.02
CA THR A 32 -0.67 -10.43 -5.20
C THR A 32 -0.40 -10.55 -6.69
N PRO A 33 0.26 -9.56 -7.32
CA PRO A 33 0.48 -9.58 -8.76
C PRO A 33 1.53 -10.62 -9.17
N SER A 34 1.46 -11.09 -10.41
CA SER A 34 2.39 -12.12 -10.92
C SER A 34 3.84 -11.63 -11.03
N TYR A 35 4.07 -10.33 -11.19
CA TYR A 35 5.40 -9.73 -11.35
C TYR A 35 6.15 -9.53 -10.01
N ASP A 36 5.43 -9.50 -8.88
CA ASP A 36 5.99 -9.29 -7.55
C ASP A 36 5.15 -10.05 -6.50
N PRO A 37 5.62 -11.23 -6.06
CA PRO A 37 4.89 -12.07 -5.10
C PRO A 37 4.86 -11.47 -3.68
N ASP A 38 5.72 -10.50 -3.38
CA ASP A 38 5.81 -9.84 -2.08
C ASP A 38 4.96 -8.55 -2.03
N ALA A 39 4.47 -8.09 -3.19
CA ALA A 39 3.56 -6.95 -3.26
C ALA A 39 2.12 -7.34 -2.88
N ARG A 40 1.49 -6.48 -2.07
CA ARG A 40 0.03 -6.44 -1.87
C ARG A 40 -0.52 -5.15 -2.45
N VAL A 41 -1.41 -5.27 -3.43
CA VAL A 41 -2.03 -4.11 -4.09
C VAL A 41 -3.55 -4.22 -4.04
N CYS A 42 -4.23 -3.09 -3.82
CA CYS A 42 -5.68 -3.02 -3.98
C CYS A 42 -6.00 -2.95 -5.47
N ARG A 43 -6.72 -3.95 -5.99
CA ARG A 43 -7.10 -4.06 -7.41
C ARG A 43 -8.58 -4.39 -7.51
N ARG A 44 -9.21 -3.84 -8.55
CA ARG A 44 -10.60 -4.14 -8.85
C ARG A 44 -10.74 -5.63 -9.19
N ASP A 45 -11.76 -6.26 -8.63
CA ASP A 45 -12.03 -7.67 -8.89
C ASP A 45 -12.29 -7.93 -10.38
N GLY A 46 -11.68 -8.98 -10.93
CA GLY A 46 -11.81 -9.38 -12.34
C GLY A 46 -11.00 -8.57 -13.34
N ALA A 47 -10.14 -7.64 -12.91
CA ALA A 47 -9.19 -6.98 -13.80
C ALA A 47 -8.10 -7.95 -14.27
N PRO A 48 -7.71 -7.96 -15.56
CA PRO A 48 -6.62 -8.78 -16.05
C PRO A 48 -5.29 -8.39 -15.41
N ASP A 49 -4.35 -9.34 -15.37
CA ASP A 49 -3.00 -9.10 -14.88
C ASP A 49 -2.28 -8.12 -15.82
N PRO A 50 -1.54 -7.13 -15.30
CA PRO A 50 -0.86 -6.13 -16.14
C PRO A 50 0.26 -6.71 -17.03
N SER A 51 0.74 -7.93 -16.78
CA SER A 51 1.68 -8.63 -17.67
C SER A 51 1.03 -9.15 -18.94
N GLU A 52 -0.31 -9.28 -18.97
CA GLU A 52 -1.06 -9.39 -20.22
C GLU A 52 -0.94 -8.04 -20.93
N SER A 53 0.08 -7.94 -21.79
CA SER A 53 0.36 -6.76 -22.61
C SER A 53 -0.96 -6.18 -23.14
N PRO A 54 -1.18 -4.85 -23.08
CA PRO A 54 -2.39 -4.21 -23.60
C PRO A 54 -2.38 -4.20 -25.14
N SER A 55 -2.12 -5.34 -25.75
CA SER A 55 -2.13 -5.59 -27.19
C SER A 55 -3.57 -5.63 -27.66
N SER A 56 -4.20 -4.46 -27.75
CA SER A 56 -5.17 -4.11 -28.81
C SER A 56 -6.00 -2.87 -28.46
N LYS A 57 -6.33 -2.64 -27.18
CA LYS A 57 -7.27 -1.56 -26.81
C LYS A 57 -6.64 -0.22 -26.47
N VAL A 58 -5.37 -0.20 -26.05
CA VAL A 58 -4.65 1.06 -25.74
C VAL A 58 -4.09 1.70 -27.00
N ALA A 59 -3.63 0.90 -27.97
CA ALA A 59 -3.08 1.40 -29.23
C ALA A 59 -4.11 2.14 -30.10
N ALA A 60 -5.41 1.81 -30.00
CA ALA A 60 -6.46 2.46 -30.77
C ALA A 60 -6.81 3.88 -30.29
N GLY A 61 -6.50 4.22 -29.04
CA GLY A 61 -6.80 5.53 -28.45
C GLY A 61 -5.61 6.51 -28.41
N LEU A 62 -4.39 6.02 -28.66
CA LEU A 62 -3.20 6.85 -28.72
C LEU A 62 -3.11 7.45 -30.14
N ASP A 63 -3.57 8.70 -30.30
CA ASP A 63 -3.38 9.44 -31.54
C ASP A 63 -1.87 9.66 -31.79
N PRO A 64 -1.28 9.04 -32.84
CA PRO A 64 0.15 9.14 -33.11
C PRO A 64 0.58 10.58 -33.46
N ARG A 65 -0.36 11.47 -33.79
CA ARG A 65 -0.08 12.89 -34.08
C ARG A 65 0.21 13.70 -32.83
N ARG A 66 -0.17 13.23 -31.62
CA ARG A 66 0.21 13.90 -30.35
C ARG A 66 1.69 13.76 -30.00
N LEU A 67 2.42 12.86 -30.66
CA LEU A 67 3.86 12.68 -30.48
C LEU A 67 4.68 13.52 -31.47
N GLN A 68 4.02 14.22 -32.40
CA GLN A 68 4.67 15.08 -33.39
C GLN A 68 4.71 16.51 -32.85
N TYR A 69 5.73 16.82 -32.04
CA TYR A 69 6.15 18.20 -31.85
C TYR A 69 7.00 18.58 -33.08
N ALA A 70 6.47 19.47 -33.91
CA ALA A 70 7.16 20.08 -35.04
C ALA A 70 7.85 21.38 -34.60
#